data_AF-A0A1X1RHX7-F1
#
_entry.id   AF-A0A1X1RHX7-F1
#
_cell.length_a   1.000
_cell.length_b   1.000
_cell.length_c   1.000
_cell.angle_alpha   90.00
_cell.angle_beta   90.00
_cell.angle_gamma   90.00
#
_symmetry.space_group_name_H-M   'P 1'
#
loop_
_entity.id
_entity.type
_entity.pdbx_description
1 polymer ?
#
loop_
_entity_poly.entity_id
_entity_poly.type
_entity_poly.pdbx_seq_one_letter_code
_entity_poly.pdbx_strand_id
1 'polypeptide(L)'
;MAASAPTKPADQRLTDPVDAVDAPWVTIVWDDPVNLMNYVTYVFQTLFGYSEPHATKLMLQVHNEGKAVVTAGSRESMEIDVAKLHAAGLWASMQQDS
;
A
#
# COMPACT_ATOMS: atom_id res chain seq x y z
N MET A 1 25.13 59.12 8.08
CA MET A 1 26.00 58.39 7.13
C MET A 1 26.39 57.08 7.83
N ALA A 2 25.67 55.98 7.57
CA ALA A 2 26.11 54.82 6.77
C ALA A 2 27.32 54.10 7.43
N ALA A 3 27.10 53.06 8.24
CA ALA A 3 26.92 51.64 7.90
C ALA A 3 28.25 50.86 7.75
N SER A 4 28.47 49.89 8.64
CA SER A 4 29.35 48.72 8.42
C SER A 4 29.05 47.66 9.48
N ALA A 5 28.41 46.57 9.05
CA ALA A 5 28.33 45.32 9.79
C ALA A 5 28.85 44.22 8.85
N PRO A 6 29.67 43.27 9.35
CA PRO A 6 30.37 42.32 8.50
C PRO A 6 29.44 41.24 7.93
N THR A 7 29.74 40.90 6.69
CA THR A 7 29.19 39.82 5.88
C THR A 7 29.25 38.47 6.62
N LYS A 8 28.11 37.79 6.76
CA LYS A 8 28.06 36.35 7.03
C LYS A 8 28.24 35.60 5.72
N PRO A 9 29.27 34.76 5.54
CA PRO A 9 29.26 33.77 4.47
C PRO A 9 28.76 32.44 5.03
N ALA A 10 27.83 31.83 4.33
CA ALA A 10 27.75 30.40 4.07
C ALA A 10 26.34 30.12 3.57
N ASP A 11 26.19 30.30 2.26
CA ASP A 11 25.46 29.43 1.36
C ASP A 11 24.94 28.16 2.08
N GLN A 12 23.69 28.25 2.54
CA GLN A 12 22.96 27.09 3.00
C GLN A 12 22.64 26.30 1.73
N ARG A 13 23.61 25.45 1.38
CA ARG A 13 23.56 24.49 0.30
C ARG A 13 22.17 23.85 0.35
N LEU A 14 21.32 24.27 -0.58
CA LEU A 14 20.04 23.64 -0.83
C LEU A 14 20.42 22.23 -1.29
N THR A 15 20.46 21.29 -0.37
CA THR A 15 20.49 19.88 -0.74
C THR A 15 19.08 19.61 -1.20
N ASP A 16 18.85 19.73 -2.50
CA ASP A 16 17.71 19.08 -3.15
C ASP A 16 17.64 17.66 -2.59
N PRO A 17 16.52 17.25 -1.96
CA PRO A 17 16.41 15.91 -1.45
C PRO A 17 16.57 14.96 -2.63
N VAL A 18 17.65 14.18 -2.57
CA VAL A 18 17.96 13.03 -3.42
C VAL A 18 16.67 12.27 -3.66
N ASP A 19 16.31 12.08 -4.93
CA ASP A 19 15.11 11.38 -5.41
C ASP A 19 14.55 10.38 -4.38
N ALA A 20 13.59 10.85 -3.58
CA ALA A 20 12.82 9.96 -2.74
C ALA A 20 12.03 9.09 -3.71
N VAL A 21 12.49 7.86 -3.95
CA VAL A 21 11.68 6.84 -4.62
C VAL A 21 10.44 6.71 -3.74
N ASP A 22 9.32 7.29 -4.19
CA ASP A 22 8.05 7.23 -3.47
C ASP A 22 7.79 5.78 -3.07
N ALA A 23 7.67 5.54 -1.77
CA ALA A 23 7.48 4.20 -1.27
C ALA A 23 6.19 3.62 -1.89
N PRO A 24 6.20 2.32 -2.23
CA PRO A 24 5.10 1.72 -2.98
C PRO A 24 3.80 1.79 -2.18
N TRP A 25 2.69 1.98 -2.88
CA TRP A 25 1.37 1.83 -2.29
C TRP A 25 1.04 0.35 -2.22
N VAL A 26 0.34 -0.06 -1.16
CA VAL A 26 -0.08 -1.44 -0.95
C VAL A 26 -1.59 -1.52 -0.78
N THR A 27 -2.19 -2.60 -1.31
CA THR A 27 -3.59 -2.97 -1.06
C THR A 27 -3.64 -3.97 0.09
N ILE A 28 -4.46 -3.68 1.09
CA ILE A 28 -4.65 -4.48 2.30
C ILE A 28 -6.08 -5.01 2.31
N VAL A 29 -6.22 -6.30 2.55
CA VAL A 29 -7.51 -6.95 2.82
C VAL A 29 -7.62 -7.23 4.31
N TRP A 30 -8.79 -6.97 4.89
CA TRP A 30 -9.08 -7.11 6.31
C TRP A 30 -9.99 -8.32 6.57
N ASP A 31 -9.85 -8.91 7.76
CA ASP A 31 -10.75 -9.99 8.20
C ASP A 31 -12.15 -9.44 8.46
N ASP A 32 -13.16 -10.20 8.03
CA ASP A 32 -14.56 -9.83 8.17
C ASP A 32 -15.42 -11.05 8.55
N PRO A 33 -16.51 -10.85 9.32
CA PRO A 33 -17.32 -11.96 9.82
C PRO A 33 -18.30 -12.54 8.79
N VAL A 34 -18.34 -12.00 7.56
CA VAL A 34 -19.35 -12.33 6.55
C VAL A 34 -18.80 -13.31 5.51
N ASN A 35 -17.58 -13.07 5.03
CA ASN A 35 -16.98 -13.85 3.96
C ASN A 35 -16.34 -15.14 4.48
N LEU A 36 -16.59 -16.24 3.77
CA LEU A 36 -15.98 -17.53 4.08
C LEU A 36 -14.54 -17.60 3.54
N MET A 37 -13.67 -18.33 4.23
CA MET A 37 -12.27 -18.56 3.82
C MET A 37 -12.12 -19.00 2.36
N ASN A 38 -12.93 -19.98 1.93
CA ASN A 38 -12.89 -20.48 0.56
C ASN A 38 -13.29 -19.41 -0.47
N TYR A 39 -14.20 -18.51 -0.12
CA TYR A 39 -14.58 -17.39 -0.98
C TYR A 39 -13.46 -16.36 -1.09
N VAL A 40 -12.82 -15.99 0.02
CA VAL A 40 -11.65 -15.08 0.01
C VAL A 40 -10.52 -15.66 -0.85
N THR A 41 -10.21 -16.96 -0.69
CA THR A 41 -9.22 -17.65 -1.52
C THR A 41 -9.62 -17.66 -3.00
N TYR A 42 -10.89 -17.88 -3.33
CA TYR A 42 -11.39 -17.80 -4.71
C TYR A 42 -11.23 -16.40 -5.30
N VAL A 43 -11.55 -15.35 -4.54
CA VAL A 43 -11.40 -13.95 -4.98
C VAL A 43 -9.94 -13.62 -5.26
N PHE A 44 -9.00 -14.06 -4.42
CA PHE A 44 -7.58 -13.85 -4.66
C PHE A 44 -7.07 -14.53 -5.94
N GLN A 45 -7.56 -15.75 -6.22
CA GLN A 45 -7.24 -16.43 -7.48
C GLN A 45 -7.85 -15.69 -8.68
N THR A 46 -9.10 -15.24 -8.56
CA THR A 46 -9.86 -14.65 -9.68
C THR A 46 -9.39 -13.25 -10.03
N LEU A 47 -9.15 -12.39 -9.04
CA LEU A 47 -8.80 -10.99 -9.27
C LEU A 47 -7.30 -10.78 -9.53
N PHE A 48 -6.44 -11.57 -8.88
CA PHE A 48 -4.99 -11.39 -8.93
C PHE A 48 -4.24 -12.53 -9.62
N GLY A 49 -4.94 -13.60 -10.04
CA GLY A 49 -4.33 -14.73 -10.74
C GLY A 49 -3.40 -15.56 -9.85
N TYR A 50 -3.53 -15.47 -8.52
CA TYR A 50 -2.71 -16.25 -7.61
C TYR A 50 -3.01 -17.73 -7.73
N SER A 51 -1.99 -18.57 -7.51
CA SER A 51 -2.19 -20.00 -7.36
C SER A 51 -2.95 -20.29 -6.07
N GLU A 52 -3.70 -21.40 -6.04
CA GLU A 52 -4.45 -21.83 -4.85
C GLU A 52 -3.58 -21.85 -3.57
N PRO A 53 -2.33 -22.36 -3.56
CA PRO A 53 -1.49 -22.34 -2.36
C PRO A 53 -1.14 -20.91 -1.90
N HIS A 54 -0.87 -19.99 -2.82
CA HIS A 54 -0.58 -18.59 -2.48
C HIS A 54 -1.83 -17.92 -1.93
N ALA A 55 -2.96 -18.02 -2.64
CA ALA A 55 -4.23 -17.46 -2.22
C ALA A 55 -4.68 -17.99 -0.84
N THR A 56 -4.45 -19.28 -0.57
CA THR A 56 -4.72 -19.89 0.73
C THR A 56 -3.84 -19.30 1.82
N LYS A 57 -2.55 -19.09 1.55
CA LYS A 57 -1.62 -18.46 2.50
C LYS A 57 -2.07 -17.03 2.86
N LEU A 58 -2.41 -16.21 1.86
CA LEU A 58 -2.89 -14.84 2.10
C LEU A 58 -4.21 -14.84 2.87
N MET A 59 -5.13 -15.74 2.52
CA MET A 59 -6.40 -15.86 3.25
C MET A 59 -6.17 -16.24 4.71
N LEU A 60 -5.29 -17.21 4.99
CA LEU A 60 -4.94 -17.57 6.37
C LEU A 60 -4.29 -16.41 7.11
N GLN A 61 -3.52 -15.57 6.41
CA GLN A 61 -2.96 -14.36 7.01
C GLN A 61 -4.06 -13.37 7.38
N VAL A 62 -5.02 -13.10 6.49
CA VAL A 62 -6.20 -12.28 6.79
C VAL A 62 -6.90 -12.81 8.04
N HIS A 63 -7.22 -14.11 8.08
CA HIS A 63 -7.96 -14.70 9.20
C HIS A 63 -7.20 -14.68 10.55
N ASN A 64 -5.91 -14.98 10.54
CA ASN A 64 -5.14 -15.11 11.79
C ASN A 64 -4.57 -13.77 12.28
N GLU A 65 -4.20 -12.88 11.37
CA GLU A 65 -3.54 -11.59 11.68
C GLU A 65 -4.50 -10.40 11.57
N GLY A 66 -5.74 -10.63 11.12
CA GLY A 66 -6.76 -9.61 10.90
C GLY A 66 -6.59 -8.83 9.60
N LYS A 67 -5.47 -9.01 8.88
CA LYS A 67 -5.20 -8.36 7.59
C LYS A 67 -4.08 -9.05 6.80
N ALA A 68 -4.04 -8.81 5.49
CA ALA A 68 -2.91 -9.16 4.64
C ALA A 68 -2.69 -8.13 3.54
N VAL A 69 -1.42 -7.88 3.20
CA VAL A 69 -1.08 -7.14 1.97
C VAL A 69 -1.24 -8.08 0.78
N VAL A 70 -2.09 -7.70 -0.17
CA VAL A 70 -2.37 -8.51 -1.37
C VAL A 70 -1.60 -8.02 -2.58
N THR A 71 -1.51 -6.71 -2.82
CA THR A 71 -0.78 -6.16 -3.97
C THR A 71 0.04 -4.94 -3.55
N ALA A 72 1.07 -4.61 -4.33
CA ALA A 72 1.90 -3.42 -4.16
C ALA A 72 2.20 -2.79 -5.52
N GLY A 73 2.22 -1.46 -5.60
CA GLY A 73 2.50 -0.76 -6.85
C GLY A 73 2.24 0.73 -6.79
N SER A 74 1.87 1.30 -7.94
CA SER A 74 1.47 2.71 -8.02
C SER A 74 0.15 2.94 -7.27
N ARG A 75 -0.05 4.18 -6.81
CA ARG A 75 -1.30 4.58 -6.14
C ARG A 75 -2.54 4.24 -6.98
N GLU A 76 -2.51 4.58 -8.27
CA GLU A 76 -3.62 4.31 -9.21
C GLU A 76 -3.93 2.81 -9.32
N SER A 77 -2.88 1.97 -9.41
CA SER A 77 -3.07 0.51 -9.44
C SER A 77 -3.74 -0.01 -8.16
N MET A 78 -3.35 0.52 -7.00
CA MET A 78 -3.96 0.11 -5.72
C MET A 78 -5.40 0.61 -5.59
N GLU A 79 -5.73 1.81 -6.10
CA GLU A 79 -7.12 2.31 -6.14
C GLU A 79 -8.02 1.37 -6.96
N ILE A 80 -7.53 0.87 -8.10
CA ILE A 80 -8.24 -0.09 -8.94
C ILE A 80 -8.42 -1.43 -8.20
N ASP A 81 -7.38 -1.93 -7.53
CA ASP A 81 -7.44 -3.22 -6.83
C ASP A 81 -8.39 -3.16 -5.63
N VAL A 82 -8.37 -2.07 -4.85
CA VAL A 82 -9.35 -1.83 -3.78
C VAL A 82 -10.78 -1.82 -4.33
N ALA A 83 -11.02 -1.14 -5.45
CA ALA A 83 -12.34 -1.10 -6.08
C ALA A 83 -12.83 -2.49 -6.53
N LYS A 84 -11.95 -3.32 -7.11
CA LYS A 84 -12.28 -4.71 -7.48
C LYS A 84 -12.61 -5.56 -6.26
N LEU A 85 -11.86 -5.41 -5.17
CA LEU A 85 -12.09 -6.14 -3.92
C LEU A 85 -13.43 -5.75 -3.27
N HIS A 86 -13.74 -4.45 -3.23
CA HIS A 86 -15.04 -3.96 -2.75
C HIS A 86 -16.19 -4.47 -3.61
N ALA A 87 -16.03 -4.49 -4.94
CA ALA A 87 -17.01 -5.06 -5.85
C ALA A 87 -17.21 -6.59 -5.65
N ALA A 88 -16.17 -7.28 -5.19
CA ALA A 88 -16.24 -8.68 -4.78
C ALA A 88 -16.74 -8.89 -3.34
N GLY A 89 -17.08 -7.82 -2.62
CA GLY A 89 -17.62 -7.86 -1.25
C GLY A 89 -16.57 -8.01 -0.15
N LEU A 90 -15.29 -7.83 -0.44
CA LEU A 90 -14.20 -7.91 0.54
C LEU A 90 -13.90 -6.53 1.12
N TRP A 91 -13.61 -6.47 2.41
CA TRP A 91 -13.11 -5.24 3.02
C TRP A 91 -11.63 -5.03 2.67
N ALA A 92 -11.35 -3.98 1.89
CA ALA A 92 -10.00 -3.59 1.53
C ALA A 92 -9.72 -2.09 1.76
N SER A 93 -8.45 -1.75 1.93
CA SER A 93 -7.93 -0.38 1.96
C SER A 93 -6.58 -0.31 1.25
N MET A 94 -6.11 0.89 0.91
CA MET A 94 -4.75 1.11 0.43
C MET A 94 -3.98 2.04 1.37
N GLN A 95 -2.67 1.85 1.47
CA GLN A 95 -1.77 2.73 2.23
C GLN A 95 -0.43 2.87 1.52
N GLN A 96 0.28 3.97 1.77
CA GLN A 96 1.68 4.08 1.37
C GLN A 96 2.54 3.34 2.39
N ASP A 97 3.38 2.41 1.92
CA ASP A 97 4.34 1.72 2.80
C ASP A 97 5.32 2.79 3.34
N SER A 98 5.47 2.92 4.65
CA SER A 98 6.23 4.02 5.30
C SER A 98 7.64 3.62 5.71
#